data_AF-A0A0F2TH97-F1
#
_entry.id   AF-A0A0F2TH97-F1
#
_cell.length_a   1.000
_cell.length_b   1.000
_cell.length_c   1.000
_cell.angle_alpha   90.00
_cell.angle_beta   90.00
_cell.angle_gamma   90.00
#
_symmetry.space_group_name_H-M   'P 1'
#
loop_
_entity.id
_entity.type
_entity.pdbx_description
1 polymer ?
#
loop_
_entity_poly.entity_id
_entity_poly.type
_entity_poly.pdbx_seq_one_letter_code
_entity_poly.pdbx_strand_id
1 'polypeptide(L)' 'MAPIHVLHGQPTPEELATVLAVVQARAAAAQAAADAARLAGVGPASPWNDRARLLRPTLHPGVNAWRTAGWAR' A
#
# COMPACT_ATOMS: atom_id res chain seq x y z
N MET A 1 0.38 -9.30 17.66
CA MET A 1 0.31 -7.92 18.19
C MET A 1 1.36 -7.79 19.27
N ALA A 2 2.13 -6.70 19.28
CA ALA A 2 3.05 -6.45 20.38
C ALA A 2 2.25 -6.24 21.68
N PRO A 3 2.78 -6.65 22.85
CA PRO A 3 2.13 -6.43 24.14
C PRO A 3 1.94 -4.92 24.41
N ILE A 4 0.80 -4.55 25.00
CA ILE A 4 0.50 -3.17 25.42
C ILE A 4 0.93 -3.00 26.87
N HIS A 5 1.75 -1.98 27.13
CA HIS A 5 2.29 -1.69 28.46
C HIS A 5 1.83 -0.30 28.94
N VAL A 6 1.38 -0.23 30.20
CA VAL A 6 1.18 1.05 30.89
C VAL A 6 2.52 1.48 31.45
N LEU A 7 3.05 2.58 30.93
CA LEU A 7 4.34 3.11 31.36
C LEU A 7 4.21 4.03 32.59
N HIS A 8 3.09 4.75 32.71
CA HIS A 8 2.84 5.74 33.75
C HIS A 8 1.36 5.76 34.13
N GLY A 9 1.04 6.11 35.38
CA GLY A 9 -0.32 6.17 35.91
C GLY A 9 -0.85 4.85 36.45
N GLN A 10 -2.03 4.89 37.06
CA GLN A 10 -2.76 3.71 37.57
C GLN A 10 -4.19 3.72 37.01
N PRO A 11 -4.38 3.35 35.73
CA PRO A 11 -5.72 3.30 35.15
C PRO A 11 -6.55 2.22 35.85
N THR A 12 -7.85 2.44 35.93
CA THR A 12 -8.74 1.40 36.43
C THR A 12 -8.84 0.25 35.42
N PRO A 13 -9.23 -0.97 35.85
CA PRO A 13 -9.45 -2.08 34.93
C PRO A 13 -10.44 -1.75 33.80
N GLU A 14 -11.46 -0.94 34.09
CA GLU A 14 -12.49 -0.51 33.15
C GLU A 14 -11.93 0.43 32.07
N GLU A 15 -11.08 1.38 32.48
CA GLU A 15 -10.39 2.29 31.56
C GLU A 15 -9.45 1.51 30.64
N LEU A 16 -8.67 0.58 31.19
CA LEU A 16 -7.79 -0.28 30.39
C LEU A 16 -8.59 -1.13 29.41
N ALA A 17 -9.70 -1.74 29.84
CA ALA A 17 -10.59 -2.49 28.97
C ALA A 17 -11.14 -1.63 27.83
N THR A 18 -11.52 -0.38 28.11
CA THR A 18 -12.01 0.57 27.12
C THR A 18 -10.96 0.88 26.07
N VAL A 19 -9.73 1.18 26.50
CA VAL A 19 -8.61 1.44 25.57
C VAL A 19 -8.33 0.22 24.71
N LEU A 20 -8.28 -0.97 25.30
CA LEU A 20 -8.06 -2.22 24.57
C LEU A 20 -9.15 -2.45 23.52
N ALA A 21 -10.43 -2.22 23.87
CA ALA A 21 -11.54 -2.37 22.95
C ALA A 21 -11.40 -1.42 21.74
N VAL A 22 -11.06 -0.15 21.97
CA VAL A 22 -10.87 0.84 20.89
C VAL A 22 -9.68 0.48 20.00
N VAL A 23 -8.54 0.10 20.59
CA VAL A 23 -7.35 -0.29 19.82
C VAL A 23 -7.63 -1.52 18.96
N GLN A 24 -8.30 -2.54 19.51
CA GLN A 24 -8.68 -3.74 18.77
C GLN A 24 -9.67 -3.43 17.65
N ALA A 25 -10.70 -2.61 17.91
CA ALA A 25 -11.67 -2.20 16.89
C ALA A 25 -11.00 -1.47 15.73
N ARG A 26 -10.06 -0.55 16.01
CA ARG A 26 -9.30 0.16 14.96
C ARG A 26 -8.38 -0.78 14.18
N ALA A 27 -7.71 -1.72 14.85
CA ALA A 27 -6.87 -2.71 14.18
C ALA A 27 -7.70 -3.62 13.24
N ALA A 28 -8.86 -4.08 13.69
CA ALA A 28 -9.79 -4.86 12.88
C ALA A 28 -10.31 -4.06 11.67
N ALA A 29 -10.67 -2.80 11.86
CA ALA A 29 -11.10 -1.92 10.76
C ALA A 29 -10.00 -1.70 9.72
N ALA A 30 -8.75 -1.48 10.16
CA ALA A 30 -7.61 -1.33 9.26
C ALA A 30 -7.35 -2.62 8.46
N GLN A 31 -7.45 -3.78 9.12
CA GLN A 31 -7.30 -5.08 8.46
C GLN A 31 -8.41 -5.31 7.41
N ALA A 32 -9.66 -5.05 7.77
CA ALA A 32 -10.80 -5.17 6.85
C ALA A 32 -10.65 -4.21 5.64
N ALA A 33 -10.18 -2.99 5.86
CA ALA A 33 -9.90 -2.04 4.78
C ALA A 33 -8.78 -2.55 3.86
N ALA A 34 -7.71 -3.11 4.41
CA ALA A 34 -6.63 -3.72 3.63
C ALA A 34 -7.12 -4.95 2.83
N ASP A 35 -7.99 -5.76 3.42
CA ASP A 35 -8.61 -6.90 2.75
C ASP A 35 -9.52 -6.46 1.59
N ALA A 36 -10.35 -5.45 1.82
CA ALA A 36 -11.21 -4.87 0.78
C ALA A 36 -10.39 -4.25 -0.36
N ALA A 37 -9.32 -3.51 -0.05
CA ALA A 37 -8.42 -2.94 -1.06
C ALA A 37 -7.76 -4.02 -1.93
N ARG A 38 -7.34 -5.14 -1.33
CA ARG A 38 -6.79 -6.30 -2.04
C ARG A 38 -7.83 -6.94 -2.97
N LEU A 39 -9.05 -7.14 -2.50
CA LEU A 39 -10.14 -7.72 -3.29
C LEU A 39 -10.57 -6.83 -4.44
N ALA A 40 -10.57 -5.50 -4.23
CA ALA A 40 -10.91 -4.53 -5.26
C ALA A 40 -9.79 -4.34 -6.30
N GLY A 41 -8.58 -4.85 -6.06
CA GLY A 41 -7.41 -4.55 -6.89
C GLY A 41 -6.99 -3.07 -6.83
N VAL A 42 -7.52 -2.31 -5.87
CA VAL A 42 -7.26 -0.88 -5.68
C VAL A 42 -6.20 -0.73 -4.61
N GLY A 43 -4.95 -0.73 -5.04
CA GLY A 43 -3.80 -0.44 -4.20
C GLY A 43 -2.56 -0.22 -5.08
N PRO A 44 -1.58 0.57 -4.64
CA PRO A 44 -0.31 0.63 -5.35
C PRO A 44 0.25 -0.80 -5.43
N ALA A 45 0.49 -1.30 -6.64
CA ALA A 45 1.22 -2.54 -6.80
C ALA A 45 2.53 -2.38 -6.01
N SER A 46 2.78 -3.30 -5.06
CA SER A 46 4.09 -3.35 -4.42
C SER A 46 5.13 -3.31 -5.53
N PRO A 47 6.20 -2.50 -5.42
CA PRO A 47 7.22 -2.45 -6.45
C PRO A 47 7.83 -3.84 -6.73
N TRP A 48 7.71 -4.79 -5.79
CA TRP A 48 8.08 -6.20 -5.94
C TRP A 48 7.06 -7.04 -6.73
N ASN A 49 5.78 -6.68 -6.71
CA ASN A 49 4.70 -7.33 -7.47
C ASN A 49 4.34 -6.57 -8.76
N ASP A 50 5.09 -5.53 -9.11
CA ASP A 50 4.87 -4.76 -10.32
C ASP A 50 5.21 -5.60 -11.56
N ARG A 51 4.15 -6.08 -12.22
CA ARG A 51 4.27 -6.86 -13.46
C ARG A 51 4.82 -6.02 -14.62
N ALA A 52 4.88 -4.69 -14.52
CA ALA A 52 5.53 -3.86 -15.53
C ALA A 52 7.01 -4.24 -15.74
N ARG A 53 7.68 -4.79 -14.71
CA ARG A 53 9.05 -5.32 -14.84
C ARG A 53 9.16 -6.58 -15.71
N LEU A 54 8.07 -7.35 -15.83
CA LEU A 54 7.99 -8.55 -16.68
C LEU A 54 7.57 -8.21 -18.11
N LEU A 55 7.04 -7.01 -18.33
CA LEU A 55 6.67 -6.52 -19.63
C LEU A 55 7.86 -5.86 -20.30
N ARG A 56 7.91 -5.93 -21.63
CA ARG A 56 8.91 -5.20 -22.39
C ARG A 56 8.70 -3.70 -22.15
N PRO A 57 9.72 -2.95 -21.69
CA PRO A 57 9.59 -1.51 -21.51
C PRO A 57 9.21 -0.84 -22.81
N THR A 58 8.39 0.21 -22.74
CA THR A 58 8.07 1.04 -23.89
C THR A 58 9.38 1.57 -24.46
N LEU A 59 9.59 1.32 -25.76
CA LEU A 59 10.76 1.85 -26.46
C LEU A 59 10.65 3.37 -26.45
N HIS A 60 11.55 4.01 -25.70
CA HIS A 60 11.67 5.46 -25.76
C HIS A 60 12.41 5.80 -27.05
N PRO A 61 11.83 6.60 -27.94
CA PRO A 61 12.55 7.07 -29.12
C PRO A 61 13.79 7.85 -28.64
N GLY A 62 14.98 7.35 -29.01
CA GLY A 62 16.23 8.03 -28.73
C GLY A 62 16.29 9.40 -29.41
N VAL A 63 17.21 10.26 -28.96
CA VAL A 63 17.42 11.56 -29.62
C VAL A 63 17.71 11.29 -31.10
N ASN A 64 16.86 11.83 -31.99
CA ASN A 64 16.85 11.65 -33.45
C ASN A 64 16.12 10.42 -34.04
N ALA A 65 15.40 9.61 -33.26
CA ALA A 65 14.74 8.39 -33.76
C ALA A 65 13.66 8.63 -34.84
N TRP A 66 13.18 9.87 -35.01
CA TRP A 66 12.12 10.24 -35.96
C TRP A 66 12.63 10.99 -37.20
N ARG A 67 13.94 11.20 -37.36
CA ARG A 67 14.46 12.00 -38.48
C ARG A 67 14.31 11.33 -39.86
N THR A 68 14.03 10.04 -39.93
CA THR A 68 13.93 9.31 -41.21
C THR A 68 12.49 8.94 -41.60
N ALA A 69 11.46 9.47 -40.95
CA ALA A 69 10.07 9.24 -41.31
C ALA A 69 9.53 10.23 -42.37
N GLY A 70 10.40 10.75 -43.24
CA GLY A 70 10.03 11.60 -44.37
C GLY A 70 10.48 10.94 -45.67
N TRP A 71 9.53 10.66 -46.57
CA TRP A 71 9.82 10.08 -47.87
C TRP A 71 10.74 11.00 -48.67
N ALA A 72 11.83 10.47 -49.24
CA ALA A 72 12.63 11.21 -50.21
C ALA A 72 11.77 11.47 -51.45
N ARG A 73 11.64 12.74 -51.85
CA ARG A 73 11.03 13.14 -53.11
C ARG A 73 11.92 12.70 -54.27
#